data_AF-A0A173XGG1-F1
#
_entry.id   AF-A0A173XGG1-F1
#
_cell.length_a   1.000
_cell.length_b   1.000
_cell.length_c   1.000
_cell.angle_alpha   90.00
_cell.angle_beta   90.00
_cell.angle_gamma   90.00
#
_symmetry.space_group_name_H-M   'P 1'
#
loop_
_entity.id
_entity.type
_entity.pdbx_description
1 polymer ?
#
loop_
_entity_poly.entity_id
_entity_poly.type
_entity_poly.pdbx_seq_one_letter_code
_entity_poly.pdbx_strand_id
1 'polypeptide(L)'
;MVRVSKHASRRLKERCGLNKKSVQRMADIAFTNGMKQEDATGQLNRWMASLYCANMDANNIRIYGNYVYIFCGITLVTVLHVPHRLKNHVNEQKKRLVRNQEG
;
A
#
# COMPACT_ATOMS: atom_id res chain seq x y z
N MET A 1 7.76 -14.17 -3.09
CA MET A 1 6.74 -13.74 -4.08
C MET A 1 5.40 -13.70 -3.38
N VAL A 2 4.68 -12.59 -3.49
CA VAL A 2 3.34 -12.43 -2.90
C VAL A 2 2.27 -13.10 -3.74
N ARG A 3 1.14 -13.46 -3.14
CA ARG A 3 -0.03 -13.95 -3.87
C ARG A 3 -0.94 -12.78 -4.23
N VAL A 4 -1.48 -12.75 -5.45
CA VAL A 4 -2.46 -11.74 -5.85
C VAL A 4 -3.82 -12.38 -6.00
N SER A 5 -4.80 -11.95 -5.20
CA SER A 5 -6.17 -12.44 -5.34
C SER A 5 -6.78 -12.02 -6.69
N LYS A 6 -7.78 -12.77 -7.17
CA LYS A 6 -8.53 -12.39 -8.38
C LYS A 6 -9.10 -10.97 -8.27
N HIS A 7 -9.59 -10.60 -7.08
CA HIS A 7 -10.11 -9.27 -6.81
C HIS A 7 -9.02 -8.20 -6.96
N ALA A 8 -7.88 -8.36 -6.28
CA ALA A 8 -6.76 -7.43 -6.37
C ALA A 8 -6.23 -7.29 -7.80
N SER A 9 -6.11 -8.40 -8.54
CA SER A 9 -5.68 -8.37 -9.95
C SER A 9 -6.59 -7.50 -10.79
N ARG A 10 -7.91 -7.61 -10.61
CA ARG A 10 -8.89 -6.75 -11.29
C ARG A 10 -8.72 -5.28 -10.88
N ARG A 11 -8.62 -4.99 -9.58
CA ARG A 11 -8.45 -3.61 -9.09
C ARG A 11 -7.18 -2.96 -9.59
N LEU A 12 -6.08 -3.69 -9.69
CA LEU A 12 -4.82 -3.18 -10.24
C LEU A 12 -4.92 -2.82 -11.72
N LYS A 13 -5.69 -3.58 -12.50
CA LYS A 13 -5.99 -3.23 -13.90
C LYS A 13 -6.86 -1.98 -13.97
N GLU A 14 -7.96 -1.95 -13.24
CA GLU A 14 -8.95 -0.86 -13.27
C GLU A 14 -8.41 0.47 -12.71
N ARG A 15 -7.71 0.42 -11.57
CA ARG A 15 -7.30 1.61 -10.81
C ARG A 15 -5.88 2.06 -11.15
N CYS A 16 -5.00 1.13 -11.48
CA CYS A 16 -3.58 1.42 -11.73
C CYS A 16 -3.21 1.27 -13.21
N GLY A 17 -4.13 0.87 -14.09
CA GLY A 17 -3.87 0.70 -15.52
C GLY A 17 -2.88 -0.43 -15.85
N LEU A 18 -2.67 -1.37 -14.93
CA LEU A 18 -1.63 -2.38 -15.08
C LEU A 18 -2.03 -3.50 -16.03
N ASN A 19 -1.08 -3.99 -16.82
CA ASN A 19 -1.27 -5.19 -17.62
C ASN A 19 -1.02 -6.46 -16.76
N LYS A 20 -1.37 -7.63 -17.30
CA LYS A 20 -1.28 -8.91 -16.55
C LYS A 20 0.14 -9.20 -16.03
N LYS A 21 1.19 -8.81 -16.77
CA LYS A 21 2.60 -9.02 -16.38
C LYS A 21 3.02 -8.08 -15.25
N SER A 22 2.52 -6.85 -15.23
CA SER A 22 2.91 -5.86 -14.21
C SER A 22 2.16 -5.98 -12.89
N VAL A 23 1.00 -6.66 -12.86
CA VAL A 23 0.22 -6.91 -11.62
C VAL A 23 1.08 -7.59 -10.54
N GLN A 24 1.73 -8.70 -10.88
CA GLN A 24 2.52 -9.47 -9.92
C GLN A 24 3.72 -8.66 -9.43
N ARG A 25 4.49 -8.11 -10.37
CA ARG A 25 5.65 -7.24 -10.08
C ARG A 25 5.27 -6.08 -9.15
N MET A 26 4.14 -5.41 -9.40
CA MET A 26 3.73 -4.27 -8.58
C MET A 26 3.34 -4.71 -7.17
N ALA A 27 2.66 -5.85 -7.03
CA ALA A 27 2.32 -6.40 -5.72
C ALA A 27 3.58 -6.76 -4.91
N ASP A 28 4.58 -7.39 -5.55
CA ASP A 28 5.86 -7.71 -4.92
C ASP A 28 6.61 -6.44 -4.49
N ILE A 29 6.69 -5.42 -5.35
CA ILE A 29 7.34 -4.13 -5.03
C ILE A 29 6.61 -3.45 -3.86
N ALA A 30 5.28 -3.37 -3.89
CA ALA A 30 4.51 -2.73 -2.83
C ALA A 30 4.65 -3.46 -1.50
N PHE A 31 4.76 -4.80 -1.51
CA PHE A 31 4.95 -5.58 -0.31
C PHE A 31 6.33 -5.37 0.32
N THR A 32 7.39 -5.37 -0.50
CA THR A 32 8.77 -5.24 -0.02
C THR A 32 9.13 -3.79 0.30
N ASN A 33 8.83 -2.87 -0.62
CA ASN A 33 9.31 -1.47 -0.58
C ASN A 33 8.24 -0.47 -0.18
N GLY A 34 6.99 -0.91 0.03
CA GLY A 34 5.92 -0.04 0.47
C GLY A 34 6.10 0.37 1.92
N MET A 35 5.81 1.65 2.20
CA MET A 35 5.76 2.21 3.55
C MET A 35 4.72 1.44 4.36
N LYS A 36 5.14 0.95 5.52
CA LYS A 36 4.26 0.25 6.46
C LYS A 36 3.46 1.25 7.27
N GLN A 37 2.43 0.76 7.96
CA GLN A 37 1.72 1.58 8.93
C GLN A 37 2.63 2.05 10.07
N GLU A 38 3.55 1.20 10.54
CA GLU A 38 4.52 1.56 11.61
C GLU A 38 5.44 2.72 11.22
N ASP A 39 5.72 2.88 9.93
CA ASP A 39 6.50 3.99 9.38
C ASP A 39 5.69 5.30 9.27
N ALA A 40 4.36 5.20 9.27
CA ALA A 40 3.47 6.34 9.17
C ALA A 40 3.15 6.89 10.55
N THR A 41 3.02 8.22 10.65
CA THR A 41 2.68 8.91 11.89
C THR A 41 1.44 9.80 11.72
N GLY A 42 0.86 10.23 12.84
CA GLY A 42 -0.23 11.22 12.87
C GLY A 42 -1.47 10.83 12.07
N GLN A 43 -1.95 11.73 11.20
CA GLN A 43 -3.17 11.54 10.44
C GLN A 43 -3.07 10.37 9.44
N LEU A 44 -1.89 10.16 8.85
CA LEU A 44 -1.68 9.07 7.89
C LEU A 44 -1.78 7.70 8.57
N ASN A 45 -1.17 7.56 9.76
CA ASN A 45 -1.25 6.33 10.55
C ASN A 45 -2.70 6.00 10.93
N ARG A 46 -3.46 6.98 11.43
CA ARG A 46 -4.89 6.81 11.77
C ARG A 46 -5.72 6.40 10.57
N TRP A 47 -5.47 7.00 9.41
CA TRP A 47 -6.15 6.60 8.19
C TRP A 47 -5.81 5.16 7.78
N MET A 48 -4.53 4.78 7.79
CA MET A 48 -4.13 3.39 7.53
C MET A 48 -4.77 2.41 8.52
N ALA A 49 -4.81 2.75 9.81
CA ALA A 49 -5.49 1.96 10.85
C ALA A 49 -6.98 1.76 10.53
N SER A 50 -7.69 2.80 10.08
CA SER A 50 -9.12 2.68 9.74
C SER A 50 -9.43 1.71 8.59
N LEU A 51 -8.45 1.43 7.72
CA LEU A 51 -8.63 0.49 6.61
C LEU A 51 -8.72 -0.97 7.08
N TYR A 52 -8.16 -1.29 8.26
CA TYR A 52 -8.29 -2.60 8.91
C TYR A 52 -9.70 -2.87 9.40
N CYS A 53 -10.34 -1.88 10.02
CA CYS A 53 -11.72 -2.02 10.49
C CYS A 53 -12.71 -2.33 9.35
N ALA A 54 -12.40 -1.90 8.13
CA ALA A 54 -13.20 -2.18 6.94
C ALA A 54 -12.87 -3.53 6.27
N ASN A 55 -11.75 -4.18 6.64
CA ASN A 55 -11.27 -5.42 6.04
C ASN A 55 -10.70 -6.30 7.16
N MET A 56 -11.57 -7.00 7.89
CA MET A 56 -11.30 -7.67 9.17
C MET A 56 -10.10 -8.65 9.16
N ASP A 57 -9.69 -9.15 7.99
CA ASP A 57 -8.54 -10.05 7.80
C ASP A 57 -7.27 -9.37 7.26
N ALA A 58 -7.31 -8.06 7.00
CA ALA A 58 -6.11 -7.31 6.65
C ALA A 58 -5.17 -7.31 7.86
N ASN A 59 -3.89 -7.59 7.65
CA ASN A 59 -2.87 -7.48 8.71
C ASN A 59 -1.60 -6.77 8.23
N ASN A 60 -1.56 -6.38 6.95
CA ASN A 60 -0.40 -5.74 6.35
C ASN A 60 -0.84 -4.72 5.30
N ILE A 61 -0.75 -3.44 5.66
CA ILE A 61 -1.07 -2.32 4.78
C ILE A 61 0.21 -1.62 4.35
N ARG A 62 0.33 -1.43 3.04
CA ARG A 62 1.50 -0.80 2.40
C ARG A 62 1.08 0.37 1.54
N ILE A 63 1.76 1.51 1.66
CA ILE A 63 1.62 2.61 0.72
C ILE A 63 2.78 2.58 -0.26
N TYR A 64 2.46 2.51 -1.55
CA TYR A 64 3.44 2.59 -2.62
C TYR A 64 2.91 3.47 -3.77
N GLY A 65 3.73 4.43 -4.20
CA GLY A 65 3.30 5.47 -5.13
C GLY A 65 2.12 6.28 -4.56
N ASN A 66 1.02 6.31 -5.32
CA ASN A 66 -0.25 6.98 -4.99
C ASN A 66 -1.34 6.02 -4.49
N TYR A 67 -0.97 4.78 -4.19
CA TYR A 67 -1.92 3.71 -3.86
C TYR A 67 -1.60 3.09 -2.51
N VAL A 68 -2.65 2.60 -1.86
CA VAL A 68 -2.54 1.74 -0.69
C VAL A 68 -2.90 0.31 -1.08
N TYR A 69 -2.04 -0.62 -0.69
CA TYR A 69 -2.12 -2.05 -0.95
C TYR A 69 -2.47 -2.74 0.36
N ILE A 70 -3.55 -3.51 0.36
CA ILE A 70 -4.07 -4.18 1.55
C ILE A 70 -3.84 -5.68 1.40
N PHE A 71 -3.01 -6.24 2.29
CA PHE A 71 -2.64 -7.64 2.31
C PHE A 71 -3.21 -8.36 3.54
N CYS A 72 -3.57 -9.63 3.31
CA CYS A 72 -3.79 -10.64 4.35
C CYS A 72 -2.61 -11.62 4.29
N GLY A 73 -1.69 -11.50 5.25
CA GLY A 73 -0.37 -12.13 5.23
C GLY A 73 0.42 -11.67 4.00
N ILE A 74 0.76 -12.61 3.12
CA ILE A 74 1.43 -12.35 1.84
C ILE A 74 0.47 -12.28 0.65
N THR A 75 -0.85 -12.23 0.88
CA THR A 75 -1.87 -12.22 -0.18
C THR A 75 -2.45 -10.82 -0.35
N LEU A 76 -2.29 -10.23 -1.53
CA LEU A 76 -2.91 -8.95 -1.88
C LEU A 76 -4.42 -9.14 -2.10
N VAL A 77 -5.22 -8.45 -1.29
CA VAL A 77 -6.69 -8.52 -1.31
C VAL A 77 -7.27 -7.40 -2.15
N THR A 78 -6.81 -6.16 -1.95
CA THR A 78 -7.32 -4.99 -2.68
C THR A 78 -6.31 -3.85 -2.72
N VAL A 79 -6.56 -2.87 -3.59
CA VAL A 79 -5.72 -1.69 -3.79
C VAL A 79 -6.60 -0.44 -3.92
N LEU A 80 -6.36 0.60 -3.14
CA LEU A 80 -7.15 1.85 -3.16
C LEU A 80 -6.25 3.05 -3.49
N HIS A 81 -6.85 4.15 -3.94
CA HIS A 81 -6.13 5.42 -4.05
C HIS A 81 -5.89 6.03 -2.68
N VAL A 82 -4.72 6.65 -2.50
CA VAL A 82 -4.49 7.53 -1.36
C VAL A 82 -5.37 8.78 -1.53
N PRO A 83 -6.17 9.14 -0.52
CA PRO A 83 -6.98 10.36 -0.55
C PRO A 83 -6.13 11.60 -0.81
N HIS A 84 -6.63 12.54 -1.60
CA HIS A 84 -5.90 13.74 -1.99
C HIS A 84 -5.31 14.49 -0.78
N ARG A 85 -6.11 14.65 0.28
CA ARG A 85 -5.72 15.30 1.55
C ARG A 85 -4.52 14.66 2.27
N LEU A 86 -4.20 13.40 1.96
CA LEU A 86 -3.11 12.65 2.60
C LEU A 86 -1.85 12.56 1.74
N LYS A 87 -1.87 13.03 0.48
CA LYS A 87 -0.71 12.92 -0.42
C LYS A 87 0.53 13.65 0.12
N ASN A 88 0.36 14.84 0.69
CA ASN A 88 1.46 15.60 1.27
C ASN A 88 2.09 14.86 2.46
N HIS A 89 1.25 14.33 3.35
CA HIS A 89 1.70 13.50 4.47
C HIS A 89 2.49 12.26 4.00
N VAL A 90 2.04 11.56 2.97
CA VAL A 90 2.77 10.42 2.39
C VAL A 90 4.16 10.85 1.90
N ASN A 91 4.26 11.97 1.18
CA ASN A 91 5.53 12.47 0.66
C ASN A 91 6.50 12.87 1.77
N GLU A 92 6.00 13.51 2.83
CA GLU A 92 6.80 13.86 4.01
C GLU A 92 7.34 12.63 4.73
N GLN A 93 6.50 11.63 4.98
CA GLN A 93 6.93 10.38 5.64
C GLN A 93 7.93 9.61 4.76
N LYS A 94 7.75 9.58 3.43
CA LYS A 94 8.73 9.00 2.50
C LYS A 94 10.09 9.68 2.60
N LYS A 95 10.13 11.02 2.64
CA LYS A 95 11.38 11.77 2.82
C LYS A 95 12.08 11.45 4.14
N ARG A 96 11.31 11.21 5.22
CA ARG A 96 11.87 10.80 6.52
C ARG A 96 12.48 9.40 6.46
N LEU A 97 11.81 8.45 5.82
CA LEU A 97 12.30 7.08 5.68
C LEU A 97 13.63 7.01 4.91
N VAL A 98 13.75 7.76 3.81
CA VAL A 98 15.00 7.80 3.03
C VAL A 98 16.16 8.34 3.88
N ARG A 99 15.95 9.44 4.60
CA ARG A 99 17.00 10.02 5.47
C ARG A 99 17.46 9.07 6.58
N ASN A 100 16.55 8.26 7.13
CA ASN A 100 16.88 7.33 8.21
C ASN A 100 17.63 6.08 7.72
N GLN A 101 17.70 5.84 6.41
CA GLN A 101 18.44 4.74 5.80
C GLN A 101 19.87 5.14 5.39
N GLU A 102 20.18 6.43 5.38
CA GLU A 102 21.49 7.00 5.00
C GLU A 102 22.36 7.39 6.20
N GLY A 103 21.83 7.25 7.42
CA GLY A 103 22.50 7.61 8.69
C GLY A 103 22.90 6.43 9.55
#